data_AF-A0A6A6E4J0-F1
#
_entry.id   AF-A0A6A6E4J0-F1
#
_cell.length_a   1.000
_cell.length_b   1.000
_cell.length_c   1.000
_cell.angle_alpha   90.00
_cell.angle_beta   90.00
_cell.angle_gamma   90.00
#
_symmetry.space_group_name_H-M   'P 1'
#
loop_
_entity.id
_entity.type
_entity.pdbx_description
1 polymer ?
#
loop_
_entity_poly.entity_id
_entity_poly.type
_entity_poly.pdbx_seq_one_letter_code
_entity_poly.pdbx_strand_id
1 'polypeptide(L)'
;MLKNEEQFSAAFEEEANFCAGATQIHTHSPTCVKYSINRPVRTRNLCRFKAPWRIVEKTGFKEGGVLEIRRNHNMVNRWNKAISVGLRHNHDISFLGTQTRTMAKCFT
;
A
#
# COMPACT_ATOMS: atom_id res chain seq x y z
N MET A 1 3.90 -1.34 -31.77
CA MET A 1 3.24 -0.44 -30.81
C MET A 1 1.90 -1.04 -30.43
N LEU A 2 1.61 -1.18 -29.13
CA LEU A 2 0.32 -1.68 -28.65
C LEU A 2 -0.75 -0.64 -29.03
N LYS A 3 -1.74 -1.01 -29.85
CA LYS A 3 -2.76 -0.08 -30.35
C LYS A 3 -3.78 0.38 -29.28
N ASN A 4 -3.56 0.05 -28.00
CA ASN A 4 -4.60 0.12 -26.98
C ASN A 4 -4.08 0.36 -25.54
N GLU A 5 -3.02 1.15 -25.41
CA GLU A 5 -2.32 1.38 -24.13
C GLU A 5 -3.25 1.86 -23.01
N GLU A 6 -4.20 2.74 -23.32
CA GLU A 6 -5.18 3.24 -22.34
C GLU A 6 -6.07 2.12 -21.78
N GLN A 7 -6.59 1.25 -22.64
CA GLN A 7 -7.40 0.11 -22.22
C GLN A 7 -6.59 -0.84 -21.32
N PHE A 8 -5.34 -1.13 -21.70
CA PHE A 8 -4.49 -2.00 -20.88
C PHE A 8 -4.14 -1.36 -19.53
N SER A 9 -3.88 -0.05 -19.50
CA SER A 9 -3.62 0.68 -18.27
C SER A 9 -4.83 0.67 -17.33
N ALA A 10 -6.03 0.89 -17.88
CA ALA A 10 -7.29 0.84 -17.14
C ALA A 10 -7.57 -0.56 -16.58
N ALA A 11 -7.46 -1.61 -17.41
CA ALA A 11 -7.66 -2.99 -16.99
C ALA A 11 -6.66 -3.41 -15.89
N PHE A 12 -5.39 -3.02 -16.03
CA PHE A 12 -4.37 -3.28 -15.03
C PHE A 12 -4.67 -2.56 -13.70
N GLU A 13 -5.17 -1.34 -13.75
CA GLU A 13 -5.57 -0.59 -12.56
C GLU A 13 -6.79 -1.18 -11.86
N GLU A 14 -7.79 -1.62 -12.62
CA GLU A 14 -8.95 -2.34 -12.09
C GLU A 14 -8.52 -3.63 -11.39
N GLU A 15 -7.73 -4.45 -12.08
CA GLU A 15 -7.22 -5.71 -11.54
C GLU A 15 -6.39 -5.50 -10.27
N ALA A 16 -5.45 -4.55 -10.30
CA ALA A 16 -4.60 -4.25 -9.16
C ALA A 16 -5.41 -3.81 -7.92
N ASN A 17 -6.49 -3.06 -8.12
CA ASN A 17 -7.38 -2.63 -7.05
C ASN A 17 -8.24 -3.78 -6.53
N PHE A 18 -8.74 -4.64 -7.40
CA PHE A 18 -9.46 -5.86 -6.99
C PHE A 18 -8.56 -6.74 -6.10
N CYS A 19 -7.33 -7.02 -6.53
CA CYS A 19 -6.38 -7.82 -5.76
C CYS A 19 -6.11 -7.23 -4.38
N ALA A 20 -5.91 -5.91 -4.32
CA ALA A 20 -5.64 -5.20 -3.08
C ALA A 20 -6.83 -5.23 -2.13
N GLY A 21 -8.06 -5.06 -2.64
CA GLY A 21 -9.28 -5.19 -1.86
C GLY A 21 -9.52 -6.60 -1.34
N ALA A 22 -9.16 -7.63 -2.11
CA ALA A 22 -9.35 -9.02 -1.69
C ALA A 22 -8.31 -9.50 -0.67
N THR A 23 -7.07 -9.01 -0.73
CA THR A 23 -5.94 -9.63 -0.01
C THR A 23 -5.12 -8.68 0.88
N GLN A 24 -5.26 -7.36 0.70
CA GLN A 24 -4.41 -6.36 1.37
C GLN A 24 -5.20 -5.46 2.33
N ILE A 25 -6.41 -5.88 2.71
CA ILE A 25 -7.21 -5.18 3.73
C ILE A 25 -6.56 -5.40 5.09
N HIS A 26 -6.22 -4.30 5.74
CA HIS A 26 -5.76 -4.29 7.11
C HIS A 26 -6.94 -4.52 8.05
N THR A 27 -6.90 -5.64 8.76
CA THR A 27 -7.76 -5.90 9.90
C THR A 27 -6.96 -5.64 11.17
N HIS A 28 -7.50 -4.79 12.04
CA HIS A 28 -6.86 -4.51 13.32
C HIS A 28 -6.76 -5.78 14.16
N SER A 29 -5.57 -6.06 14.67
CA SER A 29 -5.29 -7.16 15.60
C SER A 29 -4.70 -6.59 16.90
N PRO A 30 -4.64 -7.37 18.00
CA PRO A 30 -4.04 -6.89 19.25
C PRO A 30 -2.62 -6.34 19.08
N THR A 31 -1.83 -6.87 18.13
CA THR A 31 -0.48 -6.38 17.85
C THR A 31 -0.46 -4.98 17.23
N CYS A 32 -1.48 -4.62 16.45
CA CYS A 32 -1.57 -3.30 15.85
C CYS A 32 -1.87 -2.21 16.89
N VAL A 33 -2.55 -2.54 17.99
CA VAL A 33 -2.92 -1.59 19.05
C VAL A 33 -2.06 -1.69 20.31
N LYS A 34 -1.19 -2.72 20.45
CA LYS A 34 -0.41 -2.98 21.66
C LYS A 34 0.29 -1.74 22.24
N TYR A 35 0.85 -0.87 21.40
CA TYR A 35 1.58 0.33 21.82
C TYR A 35 0.71 1.56 22.08
N SER A 36 -0.58 1.50 21.72
CA SER A 36 -1.55 2.58 21.90
C SER A 36 -2.48 2.33 23.10
N ILE A 37 -2.58 1.09 23.60
CA ILE A 37 -3.42 0.72 24.75
C ILE A 37 -3.08 1.55 26.00
N ASN A 38 -1.81 1.82 26.28
CA ASN A 38 -1.45 2.60 27.47
C ASN A 38 -1.41 4.12 27.24
N ARG A 39 -1.75 4.59 26.03
CA ARG A 39 -1.72 6.03 25.71
C ARG A 39 -3.03 6.73 26.06
N PRO A 40 -2.99 8.00 26.50
CA PRO A 40 -4.19 8.79 26.74
C PRO A 40 -5.08 8.84 25.51
N VAL A 41 -6.41 8.72 25.71
CA VAL A 41 -7.42 8.66 24.64
C VAL A 41 -7.27 9.79 23.61
N ARG A 42 -6.91 11.00 24.07
CA ARG A 42 -6.70 12.19 23.20
C ARG A 42 -5.51 12.09 22.25
N THR A 43 -4.58 11.15 22.46
CA THR A 43 -3.36 10.95 21.66
C THR A 43 -3.26 9.55 21.05
N ARG A 44 -4.30 8.74 21.21
CA ARG A 44 -4.35 7.33 20.79
C ARG A 44 -4.46 7.27 19.26
N ASN A 45 -3.32 7.31 18.58
CA ASN A 45 -3.22 6.70 17.25
C ASN A 45 -3.36 5.19 17.48
N LEU A 46 -4.57 4.66 17.27
CA LEU A 46 -4.91 3.31 17.67
C LEU A 46 -4.05 2.28 16.94
N CYS A 47 -3.85 2.44 15.63
CA CYS A 47 -3.07 1.52 14.82
C CYS A 47 -1.59 1.93 14.72
N ARG A 48 -0.70 0.97 15.02
CA ARG A 48 0.76 1.05 14.78
C ARG A 48 1.09 1.50 13.36
N PHE A 49 0.32 1.02 12.38
CA PHE A 49 0.52 1.31 10.95
C PHE A 49 -0.19 2.59 10.49
N LYS A 50 -0.81 3.35 11.42
CA LYS A 50 -1.56 4.58 11.13
C LYS A 50 -2.79 4.37 10.24
N ALA A 51 -3.36 3.17 10.24
CA ALA A 51 -4.68 2.95 9.66
C ALA A 51 -5.76 3.66 10.53
N PRO A 52 -6.85 4.17 9.92
CA PRO A 52 -7.12 4.19 8.49
C PRO A 52 -6.24 5.20 7.74
N TRP A 53 -5.80 4.83 6.54
CA TRP A 53 -5.00 5.71 5.68
C TRP A 53 -5.89 6.68 4.91
N ARG A 54 -5.34 7.87 4.65
CA ARG A 54 -6.02 8.88 3.85
C ARG A 54 -6.15 8.42 2.39
N ILE A 55 -7.36 8.54 1.85
CA ILE A 55 -7.62 8.34 0.43
C ILE A 55 -7.18 9.62 -0.31
N VAL A 56 -6.42 9.44 -1.38
CA VAL A 56 -5.96 10.52 -2.26
C VAL A 56 -6.36 10.20 -3.70
N GLU A 57 -6.68 11.22 -4.47
CA GLU A 57 -7.17 11.07 -5.84
C GLU A 57 -6.08 10.60 -6.80
N LYS A 58 -4.82 11.02 -6.60
CA LYS A 58 -3.71 10.66 -7.47
C LYS A 58 -2.46 10.33 -6.67
N THR A 59 -1.71 9.34 -7.14
CA THR A 59 -0.38 9.02 -6.61
C THR A 59 0.60 10.12 -7.02
N GLY A 60 1.34 10.66 -6.06
CA GLY A 60 2.28 11.74 -6.31
C GLY A 60 3.06 12.13 -5.06
N PHE A 61 4.15 12.88 -5.26
CA PHE A 61 4.91 13.44 -4.16
C PHE A 61 4.25 14.70 -3.64
N LYS A 62 4.17 14.82 -2.32
CA LYS A 62 3.84 16.06 -1.62
C LYS A 62 5.07 16.95 -1.46
N GLU A 63 4.79 18.19 -1.11
CA GLU A 63 5.78 19.10 -0.53
C GLU A 63 6.48 18.42 0.65
N GLY A 64 7.82 18.41 0.63
CA GLY A 64 8.65 17.65 1.58
C GLY A 64 9.04 16.23 1.13
N GLY A 65 8.73 15.82 -0.10
CA GLY A 65 9.22 14.57 -0.68
C GLY A 65 8.49 13.30 -0.22
N VAL A 66 7.36 13.45 0.48
CA VAL A 66 6.54 12.32 0.92
C VAL A 66 5.70 11.80 -0.24
N LEU A 67 5.84 10.52 -0.57
CA LEU A 67 5.01 9.87 -1.59
C LEU A 67 3.61 9.56 -1.04
N GLU A 68 2.59 10.12 -1.68
CA GLU A 68 1.20 9.71 -1.49
C GLU A 68 0.79 8.73 -2.57
N ILE A 69 0.07 7.68 -2.16
CA ILE A 69 -0.36 6.61 -3.04
C ILE A 69 -1.89 6.60 -3.06
N ARG A 70 -2.47 6.74 -4.25
CA ARG A 70 -3.92 6.58 -4.49
C ARG A 70 -4.36 5.17 -4.08
N ARG A 71 -5.51 5.07 -3.42
CA ARG A 71 -6.14 3.80 -3.01
C ARG A 71 -7.65 3.94 -3.08
N ASN A 72 -8.35 2.84 -3.35
CA ASN A 72 -9.82 2.84 -3.39
C ASN A 72 -10.47 2.63 -2.01
N HIS A 73 -9.71 2.19 -1.01
CA HIS A 73 -10.21 1.93 0.34
C HIS A 73 -9.18 2.32 1.41
N ASN A 74 -9.65 2.91 2.50
CA ASN A 74 -8.80 3.48 3.57
C ASN A 74 -8.09 2.43 4.44
N MET A 75 -8.50 1.16 4.37
CA MET A 75 -7.85 0.03 5.05
C MET A 75 -6.96 -0.80 4.13
N VAL A 76 -6.83 -0.45 2.84
CA VAL A 76 -5.86 -1.14 1.97
C VAL A 76 -4.46 -0.69 2.36
N ASN A 77 -3.60 -1.65 2.71
CA ASN A 77 -2.20 -1.40 3.08
C ASN A 77 -1.42 -0.75 1.92
N ARG A 78 -0.18 -0.28 2.14
CA ARG A 78 0.72 0.30 1.12
C ARG A 78 0.77 -0.55 -0.16
N TRP A 79 -0.05 -0.12 -1.11
CA TRP A 79 -0.36 -0.81 -2.36
C TRP A 79 0.64 -0.43 -3.43
N ASN A 80 1.16 -1.43 -4.13
CA ASN A 80 1.93 -1.27 -5.35
C ASN A 80 1.22 -2.09 -6.43
N LYS A 81 0.73 -1.41 -7.48
CA LYS A 81 -0.03 -2.02 -8.58
C LYS A 81 0.65 -3.27 -9.13
N ALA A 82 1.94 -3.17 -9.47
CA ALA A 82 2.70 -4.26 -10.06
C ALA A 82 2.88 -5.45 -9.10
N ILE A 83 3.13 -5.18 -7.81
CA ILE A 83 3.25 -6.25 -6.82
C ILE A 83 1.90 -6.94 -6.59
N SER A 84 0.80 -6.19 -6.51
CA SER A 84 -0.54 -6.76 -6.29
C SER A 84 -0.99 -7.66 -7.43
N VAL A 85 -0.73 -7.28 -8.68
CA VAL A 85 -1.04 -8.12 -9.85
C VAL A 85 -0.05 -9.30 -9.95
N GLY A 86 1.24 -9.07 -9.74
CA GLY A 86 2.26 -10.12 -9.83
C GLY A 86 2.05 -11.24 -8.82
N LEU A 87 1.76 -10.90 -7.55
CA LEU A 87 1.51 -11.89 -6.49
C LEU A 87 0.23 -12.70 -6.70
N ARG A 88 -0.80 -12.13 -7.36
CA ARG A 88 -2.02 -12.89 -7.74
C ARG A 88 -1.69 -14.07 -8.67
N HIS A 89 -0.77 -13.86 -9.60
CA HIS A 89 -0.51 -14.81 -10.68
C HIS A 89 0.54 -15.86 -10.30
N ASN A 90 0.73 -16.11 -9.00
CA ASN A 90 1.70 -17.06 -8.45
C ASN A 90 3.14 -16.85 -9.00
N HIS A 91 3.48 -15.59 -9.33
CA HIS A 91 4.84 -15.28 -9.75
C HIS A 91 5.76 -15.24 -8.53
N ASP A 92 6.89 -15.94 -8.63
CA ASP A 92 7.97 -15.80 -7.67
C ASP A 92 8.66 -14.44 -7.84
N ILE A 93 8.39 -13.53 -6.90
CA ILE A 93 9.05 -12.22 -6.86
C ILE A 93 10.18 -12.29 -5.84
N SER A 94 11.41 -12.37 -6.34
CA SER A 94 12.61 -12.24 -5.51
C SER A 94 13.18 -10.83 -5.64
N PHE A 95 13.37 -10.17 -4.50
CA PHE A 95 14.05 -8.88 -4.50
C PHE A 95 15.56 -9.08 -4.46
N LEU A 96 16.27 -8.58 -5.48
CA LEU A 96 17.72 -8.49 -5.48
C LEU A 96 18.15 -7.38 -4.50
N GLY A 97 18.34 -7.77 -3.25
CA GLY A 97 18.69 -6.89 -2.16
C GLY A 97 20.15 -6.47 -2.22
N THR A 98 20.44 -5.40 -2.95
CA THR A 98 21.66 -4.62 -2.66
C THR A 98 21.43 -3.80 -1.39
N GLN A 99 22.48 -3.51 -0.62
CA GLN A 99 22.38 -2.86 0.70
C GLN A 99 21.46 -1.62 0.67
N THR A 100 21.61 -0.78 -0.35
CA THR A 100 20.80 0.42 -0.58
C THR A 100 19.32 0.11 -0.90
N ARG A 101 19.05 -0.90 -1.73
CA ARG A 101 17.68 -1.29 -2.15
C ARG A 101 16.89 -1.94 -1.02
N THR A 102 17.56 -2.66 -0.12
CA THR A 102 16.94 -3.25 1.07
C THR A 102 16.57 -2.16 2.08
N MET A 103 17.49 -1.23 2.36
CA MET A 103 17.24 -0.13 3.29
C MET A 103 16.07 0.76 2.84
N ALA A 104 15.98 1.08 1.54
CA ALA A 104 14.88 1.88 1.01
C ALA A 104 13.49 1.28 1.28
N LYS A 105 13.36 -0.05 1.36
CA LYS A 105 12.07 -0.71 1.66
C LYS A 105 11.71 -0.73 3.13
N CYS A 106 12.70 -0.77 4.03
CA CYS A 106 12.46 -0.80 5.47
C CYS A 106 12.04 0.57 6.01
N PHE A 107 12.39 1.66 5.32
CA PHE A 107 12.13 3.04 5.75
C PHE A 107 11.01 3.75 4.97
N THR A 108 10.47 3.18 3.88
CA THR A 108 9.26 3.70 3.21
C THR A 108 8.01 3.34 3.96
#